data_AF-A0A7Z1QMN9-F1
#
_entry.id   AF-A0A7Z1QMN9-F1
#
_cell.length_a   1.000
_cell.length_b   1.000
_cell.length_c   1.000
_cell.angle_alpha   90.00
_cell.angle_beta   90.00
_cell.angle_gamma   90.00
#
_symmetry.space_group_name_H-M   'P 1'
#
loop_
_entity.id
_entity.type
_entity.pdbx_description
1 polymer ?
#
loop_
_entity_poly.entity_id
_entity_poly.type
_entity_poly.pdbx_seq_one_letter_code
_entity_poly.pdbx_strand_id
1 'polypeptide(L)'
;MKLTAEQLRDGCQWLSRELTRLEQLNRPLSIDEFFDLSEDEKFINTMFEKYGHFILGLHLLDHRSEHCNKELIAYMENALSRYSNVITRGTYGVVDNAYLLAINVLFDISREADEM
;
A
#
# COMPACT_ATOMS: atom_id res chain seq x y z
N MET A 1 18.51 -5.55 -5.71
CA MET A 1 18.01 -6.34 -6.87
C MET A 1 17.05 -5.42 -7.59
N LYS A 2 17.38 -4.96 -8.80
CA LYS A 2 16.64 -3.89 -9.46
C LYS A 2 15.15 -4.23 -9.56
N LEU A 3 14.29 -3.36 -9.04
CA LEU A 3 12.83 -3.47 -9.14
C LEU A 3 12.39 -3.66 -10.60
N THR A 4 11.49 -4.62 -10.84
CA THR A 4 10.88 -4.87 -12.16
C THR A 4 9.42 -4.42 -12.21
N ALA A 5 8.91 -4.19 -13.42
CA ALA A 5 7.50 -3.87 -13.65
C ALA A 5 6.54 -4.94 -13.09
N GLU A 6 6.88 -6.22 -13.24
CA GLU A 6 6.10 -7.35 -12.71
C GLU A 6 6.02 -7.29 -11.17
N GLN A 7 7.15 -7.02 -10.51
CA GLN A 7 7.19 -6.92 -9.04
C GLN A 7 6.34 -5.76 -8.52
N LEU A 8 6.31 -4.63 -9.22
CA LEU A 8 5.47 -3.50 -8.84
C LEU A 8 3.99 -3.84 -8.99
N ARG A 9 3.57 -4.41 -10.13
CA ARG A 9 2.17 -4.82 -10.36
C ARG A 9 1.72 -5.85 -9.32
N ASP A 10 2.51 -6.89 -9.13
CA ASP A 10 2.19 -7.96 -8.19
C ASP A 10 2.16 -7.45 -6.74
N GLY A 11 3.13 -6.61 -6.36
CA GLY A 11 3.18 -5.95 -5.06
C GLY A 11 1.91 -5.13 -4.77
N CYS A 12 1.50 -4.28 -5.71
CA CYS A 12 0.27 -3.49 -5.61
C CYS A 12 -0.98 -4.37 -5.53
N GLN A 13 -1.09 -5.41 -6.35
CA GLN A 13 -2.23 -6.32 -6.36
C GLN A 13 -2.34 -7.12 -5.05
N TRP A 14 -1.23 -7.70 -4.59
CA TRP A 14 -1.21 -8.48 -3.35
C TRP A 14 -1.45 -7.60 -2.14
N LEU A 15 -0.89 -6.39 -2.08
CA LEU A 15 -1.18 -5.46 -0.99
C LEU A 15 -2.67 -5.07 -1.00
N SER A 16 -3.25 -4.78 -2.17
CA SER A 16 -4.68 -4.47 -2.28
C SER A 16 -5.56 -5.61 -1.76
N ARG A 17 -5.22 -6.87 -2.07
CA ARG A 17 -5.90 -8.06 -1.51
C ARG A 17 -5.85 -8.06 0.02
N GLU A 18 -4.68 -7.79 0.60
CA GLU A 18 -4.51 -7.80 2.05
C GLU A 18 -5.22 -6.63 2.73
N LEU A 19 -5.24 -5.43 2.12
CA LEU A 19 -6.02 -4.29 2.60
C LEU A 19 -7.53 -4.60 2.62
N THR A 20 -8.06 -5.22 1.56
CA THR A 20 -9.45 -5.70 1.54
C THR A 20 -9.71 -6.70 2.67
N ARG A 21 -8.78 -7.61 2.94
CA ARG A 21 -8.92 -8.59 4.03
C ARG A 21 -8.90 -7.91 5.41
N LEU A 22 -8.06 -6.90 5.61
CA LEU A 22 -8.04 -6.11 6.85
C LEU A 22 -9.34 -5.35 7.06
N GLU A 23 -9.91 -4.80 6.00
CA GLU A 23 -11.22 -4.14 5.99
C GLU A 23 -12.34 -5.12 6.39
N GLN A 24 -12.39 -6.30 5.76
CA GLN A 24 -13.34 -7.37 6.11
C GLN A 24 -13.22 -7.86 7.56
N LEU A 25 -12.03 -7.79 8.15
CA LEU A 25 -11.78 -8.11 9.55
C LEU A 25 -12.06 -6.94 10.51
N ASN A 26 -12.63 -5.83 10.00
CA ASN A 26 -12.92 -4.59 10.73
C ASN A 26 -11.67 -4.01 11.44
N ARG A 27 -10.50 -4.08 10.80
CA ARG A 27 -9.27 -3.51 11.37
C ARG A 27 -9.27 -2.00 11.13
N PRO A 28 -9.10 -1.16 12.18
CA PRO A 28 -9.27 0.28 12.03
C PRO A 28 -8.14 0.92 11.21
N LEU A 29 -8.53 1.68 10.20
CA LEU A 29 -7.67 2.62 9.48
C LEU A 29 -8.53 3.84 9.16
N SER A 30 -8.16 5.01 9.69
CA SER A 30 -8.85 6.25 9.34
C SER A 30 -8.25 6.86 8.06
N ILE A 31 -9.01 7.73 7.39
CA ILE A 31 -8.50 8.43 6.20
C ILE A 31 -7.31 9.32 6.58
N ASP A 32 -7.37 9.98 7.73
CA ASP A 32 -6.26 10.80 8.24
C ASP A 32 -5.02 9.95 8.52
N GLU A 33 -5.19 8.78 9.16
CA GLU A 33 -4.09 7.84 9.38
C GLU A 33 -3.48 7.36 8.06
N PHE A 34 -4.29 7.14 7.01
CA PHE A 34 -3.77 6.81 5.68
C PHE A 34 -2.92 7.96 5.09
N PHE A 35 -3.39 9.20 5.15
CA PHE A 35 -2.64 10.36 4.63
C PHE A 35 -1.35 10.58 5.42
N ASP A 36 -1.43 10.61 6.76
CA ASP A 36 -0.28 10.83 7.64
C ASP A 36 0.81 9.77 7.41
N LEU A 37 0.42 8.48 7.34
CA LEU A 37 1.37 7.39 7.11
C LEU A 37 1.95 7.39 5.69
N SER A 38 1.17 7.81 4.69
CA SER A 38 1.64 7.88 3.30
C SER A 38 2.61 9.04 3.11
N GLU A 39 2.32 10.21 3.69
CA GLU A 39 3.23 11.37 3.66
C GLU A 39 4.59 11.03 4.27
N ASP A 40 4.58 10.30 5.40
CA ASP A 40 5.77 9.84 6.10
C ASP A 40 6.51 8.65 5.44
N GLU A 41 6.00 8.12 4.33
CA GLU A 41 6.52 6.91 3.64
C GLU A 41 6.61 5.68 4.56
N LYS A 42 5.61 5.47 5.42
CA LYS A 42 5.57 4.38 6.42
C LYS A 42 4.31 3.53 6.38
N PHE A 43 3.41 3.76 5.44
CA PHE A 43 2.11 3.09 5.39
C PHE A 43 2.24 1.56 5.35
N ILE A 44 3.00 1.02 4.41
CA ILE A 44 3.19 -0.43 4.25
C ILE A 44 3.86 -1.00 5.50
N ASN A 45 4.96 -0.38 5.95
CA ASN A 45 5.68 -0.85 7.12
C ASN A 45 4.77 -0.90 8.35
N THR A 46 4.03 0.18 8.64
CA THR A 46 3.08 0.24 9.76
C THR A 46 1.95 -0.77 9.62
N MET A 47 1.44 -1.04 8.41
CA MET A 47 0.44 -2.08 8.19
C MET A 47 0.95 -3.48 8.55
N PHE A 48 2.21 -3.80 8.21
CA PHE A 48 2.82 -5.06 8.61
C PHE A 48 3.14 -5.13 10.11
N GLU A 49 3.53 -4.02 10.75
CA GLU A 49 3.74 -3.96 12.20
C GLU A 49 2.42 -4.18 12.96
N LYS A 50 1.39 -3.41 12.61
CA LYS A 50 0.09 -3.38 13.31
C LYS A 50 -0.74 -4.63 13.03
N TYR A 51 -0.72 -5.11 11.79
CA TYR A 51 -1.63 -6.15 11.30
C TYR A 51 -0.96 -7.34 10.63
N GLY A 52 0.37 -7.45 10.67
CA GLY A 52 1.10 -8.51 9.97
C GLY A 52 0.66 -9.94 10.31
N HIS A 53 0.19 -10.19 11.54
CA HIS A 53 -0.36 -11.50 11.94
C HIS A 53 -1.66 -11.87 11.24
N PHE A 54 -2.36 -10.89 10.69
CA PHE A 54 -3.49 -11.11 9.79
C PHE A 54 -2.98 -11.37 8.38
N ILE A 55 -1.94 -10.66 7.92
CA ILE A 55 -1.47 -10.67 6.53
C ILE A 55 -0.95 -12.05 6.10
N LEU A 56 -1.48 -12.58 5.00
CA LEU A 56 -1.20 -13.94 4.55
C LEU A 56 -0.32 -13.95 3.29
N GLY A 57 0.84 -14.61 3.40
CA GLY A 57 1.68 -14.96 2.24
C GLY A 57 2.29 -13.78 1.47
N LEU A 58 2.34 -12.58 2.06
CA LEU A 58 2.90 -11.38 1.44
C LEU A 58 4.29 -11.03 2.00
N HIS A 59 5.18 -12.01 2.01
CA HIS A 59 6.52 -11.91 2.61
C HIS A 59 7.42 -10.86 1.93
N LEU A 60 7.20 -10.59 0.64
CA LEU A 60 7.98 -9.61 -0.12
C LEU A 60 7.79 -8.16 0.37
N LEU A 61 6.67 -7.86 1.02
CA LEU A 61 6.38 -6.53 1.59
C LEU A 61 6.46 -6.50 3.13
N ASP A 62 6.78 -7.62 3.78
CA ASP A 62 7.01 -7.63 5.23
C ASP A 62 8.48 -7.33 5.52
N HIS A 63 8.78 -6.13 6.05
CA HIS A 63 10.15 -5.72 6.38
C HIS A 63 10.87 -6.64 7.40
N ARG A 64 10.13 -7.50 8.11
CA ARG A 64 10.69 -8.49 9.05
C ARG A 64 11.00 -9.83 8.39
N SER A 65 10.53 -10.06 7.16
CA SER A 65 10.77 -11.31 6.43
C SER A 65 12.17 -11.33 5.82
N GLU A 66 12.79 -12.51 5.82
CA GLU A 66 14.03 -12.76 5.08
C GLU A 66 13.85 -12.63 3.55
N HIS A 67 12.61 -12.77 3.06
CA HIS A 67 12.25 -12.61 1.65
C HIS A 67 11.82 -11.18 1.29
N CYS A 68 11.98 -10.22 2.19
CA CYS A 68 11.60 -8.82 1.97
C CYS A 68 12.32 -8.22 0.74
N ASN A 69 11.55 -7.58 -0.14
CA ASN A 69 12.08 -6.74 -1.21
C ASN A 69 12.04 -5.26 -0.78
N LYS A 70 13.14 -4.79 -0.18
CA LYS A 70 13.27 -3.41 0.31
C LYS A 70 13.15 -2.35 -0.78
N GLU A 71 13.61 -2.64 -2.00
CA GLU A 71 13.49 -1.71 -3.13
C GLU A 71 12.03 -1.53 -3.54
N LEU A 72 11.24 -2.63 -3.53
CA LEU A 72 9.80 -2.58 -3.80
C LEU A 72 9.05 -1.78 -2.73
N ILE A 73 9.31 -2.04 -1.44
CA ILE A 73 8.69 -1.29 -0.34
C ILE A 73 9.03 0.21 -0.47
N ALA A 74 10.31 0.55 -0.63
CA ALA A 74 10.74 1.94 -0.76
C ALA A 74 10.08 2.65 -1.95
N TYR A 75 9.96 1.96 -3.09
CA TYR A 75 9.27 2.50 -4.26
C TYR A 75 7.79 2.76 -3.98
N MET A 76 7.09 1.76 -3.42
CA MET A 76 5.65 1.86 -3.17
C MET A 76 5.32 2.89 -2.10
N GLU A 77 6.10 2.99 -1.03
CA GLU A 77 5.92 4.02 0.02
C GLU A 77 6.13 5.43 -0.56
N ASN A 78 7.20 5.64 -1.33
CA ASN A 78 7.42 6.93 -2.01
C ASN A 78 6.30 7.23 -3.01
N ALA A 79 5.80 6.24 -3.74
CA ALA A 79 4.68 6.42 -4.65
C ALA A 79 3.39 6.77 -3.90
N LEU A 80 3.09 6.09 -2.79
CA LEU A 80 1.98 6.44 -1.90
C LEU A 80 2.06 7.89 -1.44
N SER A 81 3.25 8.36 -1.03
CA SER A 81 3.48 9.77 -0.68
C SER A 81 3.20 10.72 -1.85
N ARG A 82 3.69 10.42 -3.06
CA ARG A 82 3.42 11.27 -4.25
C ARG A 82 1.93 11.36 -4.57
N TYR A 83 1.22 10.24 -4.53
CA TYR A 83 -0.22 10.22 -4.81
C TYR A 83 -1.04 10.86 -3.69
N SER A 84 -0.71 10.59 -2.42
CA SER A 84 -1.41 11.19 -1.27
C SER A 84 -1.31 12.72 -1.26
N ASN A 85 -0.23 13.29 -1.80
CA ASN A 85 -0.02 14.73 -1.93
C ASN A 85 -0.89 15.42 -3.00
N VAL A 86 -1.46 14.69 -3.95
CA VAL A 86 -2.26 15.26 -5.06
C VAL A 86 -3.74 14.86 -5.03
N ILE A 87 -4.08 13.81 -4.29
CA ILE A 87 -5.46 13.36 -4.12
C ILE A 87 -6.10 14.02 -2.90
N THR A 88 -7.43 13.95 -2.84
CA THR A 88 -8.24 14.30 -1.67
C THR A 88 -9.07 13.10 -1.29
N ARG A 89 -9.74 13.16 -0.13
CA ARG A 89 -10.75 12.17 0.27
C ARG A 89 -11.82 11.94 -0.81
N GLY A 90 -12.12 12.95 -1.62
CA GLY A 90 -13.15 12.88 -2.66
C GLY A 90 -12.67 12.41 -4.03
N THR A 91 -11.36 12.27 -4.27
CA THR A 91 -10.81 12.08 -5.62
C THR A 91 -11.37 10.85 -6.34
N TYR A 92 -11.56 9.76 -5.59
CA TYR A 92 -12.13 8.51 -6.12
C TYR A 92 -13.60 8.29 -5.72
N GLY A 93 -14.26 9.31 -5.16
CA GLY A 93 -15.62 9.19 -4.61
C GLY A 93 -15.71 8.41 -3.29
N VAL A 94 -14.58 8.13 -2.62
CA VAL A 94 -14.48 7.34 -1.39
C VAL A 94 -14.30 8.24 -0.17
N VAL A 95 -15.39 8.66 0.45
CA VAL A 95 -15.36 9.71 1.49
C VAL A 95 -15.13 9.20 2.92
N ASP A 96 -15.34 7.91 3.18
CA ASP A 96 -15.41 7.35 4.54
C ASP A 96 -14.63 6.03 4.74
N ASN A 97 -14.03 5.46 3.69
CA ASN A 97 -13.29 4.19 3.78
C ASN A 97 -11.82 4.34 3.33
N ALA A 98 -10.91 4.36 4.30
CA ALA A 98 -9.48 4.53 4.06
C ALA A 98 -8.84 3.37 3.28
N TYR A 99 -9.31 2.13 3.46
CA TYR A 99 -8.79 0.99 2.70
C TYR A 99 -9.16 1.11 1.22
N LEU A 100 -10.40 1.46 0.91
CA LEU A 100 -10.83 1.68 -0.47
C LEU A 100 -10.05 2.83 -1.12
N LEU A 101 -9.76 3.90 -0.37
CA LEU A 101 -8.91 4.99 -0.86
C LEU A 101 -7.49 4.48 -1.18
N ALA A 102 -6.85 3.79 -0.23
CA ALA A 102 -5.51 3.22 -0.40
C ALA A 102 -5.45 2.23 -1.60
N ILE A 103 -6.48 1.40 -1.77
CA ILE A 103 -6.56 0.45 -2.89
C ILE A 103 -6.64 1.18 -4.24
N ASN A 104 -7.43 2.26 -4.35
CA ASN A 104 -7.47 3.05 -5.58
C ASN A 104 -6.10 3.64 -5.92
N VAL A 105 -5.40 4.17 -4.91
CA VAL A 105 -4.03 4.68 -5.07
C VAL A 105 -3.08 3.57 -5.51
N LEU A 106 -3.16 2.36 -4.93
CA LEU A 106 -2.33 1.23 -5.35
C LEU A 106 -2.57 0.83 -6.81
N PHE A 107 -3.80 0.98 -7.33
CA PHE A 107 -4.06 0.75 -8.75
C PHE A 107 -3.43 1.82 -9.63
N ASP A 108 -3.41 3.08 -9.22
CA ASP A 108 -2.70 4.13 -9.96
C ASP A 108 -1.18 3.89 -9.93
N ILE A 109 -0.62 3.52 -8.78
CA ILE A 109 0.81 3.13 -8.65
C ILE A 109 1.13 1.93 -9.55
N SER A 110 0.25 0.93 -9.61
CA SER A 110 0.42 -0.25 -10.46
C SER A 110 0.55 0.11 -11.95
N ARG A 111 -0.04 1.23 -12.39
CA ARG A 111 0.08 1.73 -13.77
C ARG A 111 1.44 2.34 -14.08
N GLU A 112 2.20 2.80 -13.08
CA GLU A 112 3.58 3.25 -13.31
C GLU A 112 4.45 2.12 -13.90
N ALA A 113 4.09 0.86 -13.66
CA ALA A 113 4.74 -0.31 -14.24
C ALA A 113 4.56 -0.45 -15.77
N ASP A 114 3.65 0.32 -16.40
CA ASP A 114 3.53 0.38 -17.86
C ASP A 114 4.66 1.22 -18.49
N GLU A 115 5.34 2.06 -17.70
CA GLU A 115 6.37 3.01 -18.14
C GLU A 115 7.80 2.63 -17.70
N MET A 116 7.97 1.46 -17.06
CA MET A 116 9.25 0.95 -16.52
C MET A 116 10.09 0.14 -17.51
#